data_AF-A0A523YJ78-F1
#
_entry.id   AF-A0A523YJ78-F1
#
_cell.length_a   1.000
_cell.length_b   1.000
_cell.length_c   1.000
_cell.angle_alpha   90.00
_cell.angle_beta   90.00
_cell.angle_gamma   90.00
#
_symmetry.space_group_name_H-M   'P 1'
#
loop_
_entity.id
_entity.type
_entity.pdbx_description
1 polymer ?
#
loop_
_entity_poly.entity_id
_entity_poly.type
_entity_poly.pdbx_seq_one_letter_code
_entity_poly.pdbx_strand_id
1 'polypeptide(L)' 'MKTIKKNRYLYFWWYEQIDGTSIQKYAYLGRADDAVARNKGNRMAYEYYVKSREMLDELVEASCISYSSPFRKR' A
#
# COMPACT_ATOMS: atom_id res chain seq x y z
N MET A 1 -16.96 20.04 9.72
CA MET A 1 -16.91 19.29 8.45
C MET A 1 -16.09 20.11 7.45
N LYS A 2 -14.93 19.64 6.95
CA LYS A 2 -14.11 20.40 5.99
C LYS A 2 -14.79 20.37 4.62
N THR A 3 -15.17 21.52 4.07
CA THR A 3 -15.80 21.64 2.74
C THR A 3 -14.78 21.31 1.66
N ILE A 4 -15.01 20.25 0.88
CA ILE A 4 -14.14 19.87 -0.22
C ILE A 4 -14.33 20.88 -1.36
N LYS A 5 -13.24 21.49 -1.84
CA LYS A 5 -13.30 22.45 -2.96
C LYS A 5 -13.83 21.75 -4.21
N LYS A 6 -14.82 22.36 -4.89
CA LYS A 6 -15.61 21.78 -5.99
C LYS A 6 -14.87 21.42 -7.29
N ASN A 7 -13.55 21.61 -7.38
CA ASN A 7 -12.74 21.30 -8.58
C ASN A 7 -11.45 20.55 -8.21
N ARG A 8 -11.54 19.59 -7.30
CA ARG A 8 -10.41 18.71 -6.95
C ARG A 8 -10.67 17.32 -7.49
N TYR A 9 -9.59 16.65 -7.86
CA TYR A 9 -9.60 15.32 -8.44
C TYR A 9 -8.84 14.37 -7.52
N LEU A 10 -9.34 13.15 -7.40
CA LEU A 10 -8.71 12.09 -6.63
C LEU A 10 -7.89 11.22 -7.55
N TYR A 11 -6.65 11.01 -7.14
CA TYR A 11 -5.72 10.06 -7.73
C TYR A 11 -5.23 9.14 -6.62
N PHE A 12 -5.02 7.87 -6.96
CA PHE A 12 -4.39 6.91 -6.08
C PHE A 12 -3.17 6.34 -6.77
N TRP A 13 -2.05 6.25 -6.05
CA TRP A 13 -0.78 5.78 -6.56
C TRP A 13 -0.29 4.64 -5.67
N TRP A 14 0.33 3.64 -6.28
CA TRP A 14 0.88 2.48 -5.59
C TRP A 14 2.08 1.92 -6.35
N TYR A 15 2.82 1.04 -5.70
CA TYR A 15 3.92 0.31 -6.34
C TYR A 15 3.52 -1.15 -6.54
N GLU A 16 3.88 -1.69 -7.70
CA GLU A 16 3.79 -3.12 -8.01
C GLU A 16 5.19 -3.68 -8.25
N GLN A 17 5.42 -4.91 -7.79
CA GLN A 17 6.62 -5.67 -8.12
C GLN A 17 6.34 -6.45 -9.40
N ILE A 18 7.05 -6.13 -10.47
CA ILE A 18 7.00 -6.83 -11.76
C ILE A 18 8.43 -7.23 -12.10
N ASP A 19 8.68 -8.53 -12.24
CA ASP A 19 10.01 -9.09 -12.55
C ASP A 19 11.14 -8.55 -11.64
N GLY A 20 10.86 -8.44 -10.34
CA GLY A 20 11.81 -7.92 -9.33
C GLY A 20 12.02 -6.40 -9.36
N THR A 21 11.30 -5.68 -10.22
CA THR A 21 11.35 -4.22 -10.31
C THR A 21 10.11 -3.59 -9.69
N SER A 22 10.33 -2.55 -8.87
CA SER A 22 9.24 -1.74 -8.32
C SER A 22 8.79 -0.70 -9.34
N ILE A 23 7.56 -0.83 -9.83
CA ILE A 23 6.96 0.07 -10.82
C ILE A 23 5.85 0.88 -10.16
N GLN A 24 5.92 2.21 -10.31
CA GLN A 24 4.86 3.10 -9.85
C GLN A 24 3.66 3.02 -10.80
N LYS A 25 2.48 2.79 -10.22
CA LYS A 25 1.18 2.81 -10.89
C LYS A 25 0.33 3.92 -10.30
N TYR A 26 -0.61 4.42 -11.09
CA TYR A 26 -1.61 5.37 -10.61
C TYR A 26 -2.96 5.14 -11.28
N ALA A 27 -4.01 5.54 -10.60
CA ALA A 27 -5.38 5.52 -11.08
C ALA A 27 -6.05 6.85 -10.79
N TYR A 28 -6.71 7.41 -11.80
CA TYR A 28 -7.67 8.48 -11.61
C TYR A 28 -8.98 7.91 -11.06
N LEU A 29 -9.47 8.49 -9.96
CA LEU A 29 -10.65 7.98 -9.25
C LEU A 29 -11.91 8.80 -9.47
N GLY A 30 -11.79 10.02 -9.98
CA GLY A 30 -12.91 10.94 -10.14
C GLY A 30 -12.72 12.26 -9.39
N ARG A 31 -13.82 13.00 -9.23
CA ARG A 31 -13.81 14.25 -8.47
C ARG A 31 -13.80 13.97 -6.97
N ALA A 32 -13.19 14.85 -6.19
CA ALA A 32 -13.06 14.71 -4.75
C ALA A 32 -14.37 14.93 -3.98
N ASP A 33 -15.34 15.63 -4.58
CA ASP A 33 -16.67 15.83 -4.00
C ASP A 33 -17.62 14.66 -4.28
N ASP A 34 -17.33 13.85 -5.29
CA ASP A 34 -18.07 12.63 -5.59
C ASP A 34 -17.89 11.58 -4.48
N ALA A 35 -19.02 11.09 -3.94
CA ALA A 35 -19.02 10.05 -2.92
C ALA A 35 -18.50 8.71 -3.47
N VAL A 36 -18.78 8.40 -4.74
CA VAL A 36 -18.33 7.15 -5.38
C VAL A 36 -16.81 7.14 -5.50
N ALA A 37 -16.23 8.22 -6.01
CA ALA A 37 -14.77 8.40 -6.11
C ALA A 37 -14.08 8.29 -4.74
N ARG A 38 -14.66 8.91 -3.69
CA ARG A 38 -14.14 8.84 -2.32
C ARG A 38 -14.19 7.42 -1.75
N ASN A 39 -15.31 6.74 -1.90
CA ASN A 39 -15.46 5.36 -1.42
C ASN A 39 -14.49 4.42 -2.15
N LYS A 40 -14.30 4.61 -3.46
CA LYS A 40 -13.30 3.87 -4.24
C LYS A 40 -11.88 4.13 -3.74
N GLY A 41 -11.52 5.38 -3.47
CA GLY A 41 -10.21 5.74 -2.91
C GLY A 41 -9.95 5.13 -1.54
N ASN A 42 -10.95 5.18 -0.65
CA ASN A 42 -10.86 4.55 0.67
C ASN A 42 -10.67 3.03 0.57
N ARG A 43 -11.42 2.39 -0.33
CA ARG A 43 -11.28 0.95 -0.58
C ARG A 43 -9.88 0.59 -1.07
N MET A 44 -9.36 1.30 -2.07
CA MET A 44 -8.01 1.05 -2.58
C MET A 44 -6.92 1.30 -1.53
N ALA A 45 -7.07 2.35 -0.72
CA ALA A 45 -6.15 2.63 0.38
C ALA A 45 -6.14 1.51 1.43
N TYR A 46 -7.31 0.98 1.78
CA TYR A 46 -7.43 -0.14 2.71
C TYR A 46 -6.82 -1.43 2.15
N GLU A 47 -7.14 -1.78 0.89
CA GLU A 47 -6.56 -2.94 0.21
C GLU A 47 -5.01 -2.85 0.16
N TYR A 48 -4.47 -1.67 -0.14
CA TYR A 48 -3.03 -1.46 -0.16
C TYR A 48 -2.38 -1.53 1.23
N TYR A 49 -3.07 -1.01 2.25
CA TYR A 49 -2.61 -1.11 3.64
C TYR A 49 -2.51 -2.56 4.11
N VAL A 50 -3.55 -3.37 3.86
CA VAL A 50 -3.57 -4.80 4.23
C VAL A 50 -2.40 -5.53 3.55
N LYS A 51 -2.25 -5.36 2.23
CA LYS A 51 -1.14 -5.97 1.49
C LYS A 51 0.23 -5.54 2.02
N SER A 52 0.39 -4.26 2.32
CA SER A 52 1.64 -3.72 2.87
C SER A 52 1.94 -4.29 4.25
N ARG A 53 0.90 -4.56 5.06
CA ARG A 53 1.06 -5.19 6.37
C ARG A 53 1.50 -6.64 6.25
N GLU A 54 0.87 -7.41 5.37
CA GLU A 54 1.25 -8.81 5.08
C GLU A 54 2.71 -8.90 4.63
N MET A 55 3.12 -8.06 3.68
CA MET A 55 4.52 -8.00 3.22
C MET A 55 5.50 -7.63 4.34
N LEU A 56 5.11 -6.74 5.25
CA LEU A 56 5.94 -6.38 6.41
C LEU A 56 6.06 -7.54 7.38
N ASP A 57 4.97 -8.26 7.64
CA ASP A 57 4.96 -9.43 8.51
C ASP A 57 5.84 -10.56 7.92
N GLU A 58 5.76 -10.82 6.62
CA GLU A 58 6.67 -11.74 5.89
C GLU A 58 8.15 -11.34 6.02
N LEU A 59 8.46 -10.05 5.87
CA LEU A 59 9.83 -9.53 6.03
C LEU A 59 10.34 -9.71 7.46
N VAL A 60 9.49 -9.46 8.45
CA VAL A 60 9.82 -9.65 9.86
C VAL A 60 10.10 -11.14 10.12
N GLU A 61 9.23 -12.04 9.69
CA GLU A 61 9.42 -13.49 9.83
C GLU A 61 10.74 -13.96 9.17
N ALA A 62 11.00 -13.54 7.93
CA ALA A 62 12.24 -13.85 7.22
C ALA A 62 13.48 -13.30 7.96
N SER A 63 13.39 -12.12 8.56
CA SER A 63 14.46 -11.52 9.35
C SER A 63 14.65 -12.19 10.71
N CYS A 64 13.59 -12.71 11.33
CA CYS A 64 13.67 -13.43 12.59
C CYS A 64 14.30 -14.83 12.40
N ILE A 65 14.11 -15.46 11.24
CA ILE A 65 14.75 -16.74 10.89
C ILE A 65 16.26 -16.54 10.63
N SER A 66 16.70 -15.36 10.16
CA SER A 66 18.12 -15.09 9.86
C SER A 66 19.00 -14.86 11.10
N TYR A 67 18.41 -14.72 12.31
CA TYR A 67 19.16 -14.64 13.58
C TYR A 67 19.48 -15.99 14.22
N SER A 68 19.06 -17.12 13.64
CA SER A 68 19.60 -18.44 13.97
C SER A 68 20.95 -18.70 13.27
N SER A 69 21.96 -17.88 13.61
CA SER A 69 23.35 -18.12 13.21
C SER A 69 23.89 -19.39 13.88
N PRO A 70 24.70 -20.23 13.20
CA PRO A 70 25.06 -21.59 13.60
C PRO A 70 26.12 -21.67 14.72
N PHE A 71 26.22 -20.66 15.59
CA PHE A 71 27.09 -20.71 16.75
C PHE A 71 26.49 -21.58 17.86
N ARG A 72 26.27 -22.86 17.56
CA ARG A 72 26.24 -23.91 18.58
C ARG A 72 27.69 -24.10 19.03
N LYS A 73 27.98 -23.55 20.21
CA LYS A 73 29.25 -23.63 20.92
C LYS A 73 29.84 -25.05 20.89
N ARG A 74 31.15 -25.09 20.61
CA ARG A 74 32.21 -26.02 21.05
C ARG A 74 31.84 -27.48 21.28
#